data_AF-A0A6N2SID5-F1
#
_entry.id   AF-A0A6N2SID5-F1
#
_cell.length_a   1.000
_cell.length_b   1.000
_cell.length_c   1.000
_cell.angle_alpha   90.00
_cell.angle_beta   90.00
_cell.angle_gamma   90.00
#
_symmetry.space_group_name_H-M   'P 1'
#
loop_
_entity.id
_entity.type
_entity.pdbx_description
1 polymer ?
#
loop_
_entity_poly.entity_id
_entity_poly.type
_entity_poly.pdbx_seq_one_letter_code
_entity_poly.pdbx_strand_id
1 'polypeptide(L)'
;MENPFSAVAIAATVEVIVDTKEQVSYQTTKMQREIILTKLKEKGCRITKQRLRLIDIILQYECSSCKEIFYRALEEDDKLGVATVYRMVNLLEEIGAISRKNMYKVAYSENCMMENACTIELDDGSIHHLSAKKWNSVIRAGLKSCGYLADQKVTNVTIKPCECAEQVC
;
A
#
# COMPACT_ATOMS: atom_id res chain seq x y z
N MET A 1 -12.10 29.71 34.77
CA MET A 1 -13.23 28.81 34.41
C MET A 1 -12.81 28.09 33.15
N GLU A 2 -12.30 26.87 33.29
CA GLU A 2 -11.98 26.02 32.14
C GLU A 2 -13.29 25.51 31.55
N ASN A 3 -13.48 25.69 30.25
CA ASN A 3 -14.71 25.35 29.55
C ASN A 3 -14.80 23.81 29.38
N PRO A 4 -15.73 23.12 30.08
CA PRO A 4 -15.83 21.66 30.02
C PRO A 4 -16.34 21.14 28.68
N PHE A 5 -16.83 22.01 27.78
CA PHE A 5 -17.31 21.62 26.45
C PHE A 5 -16.19 21.36 25.42
N SER A 6 -14.94 21.77 25.69
CA SER A 6 -13.84 21.58 24.73
C SER A 6 -13.37 20.13 24.65
N ALA A 7 -13.29 19.41 25.78
CA ALA A 7 -12.74 18.06 25.80
C ALA A 7 -13.68 17.01 25.18
N VAL A 8 -15.00 17.18 25.36
CA VAL A 8 -16.02 16.25 24.85
C VAL A 8 -16.13 16.33 23.32
N ALA A 9 -16.01 17.53 22.74
CA ALA A 9 -16.03 17.72 21.29
C ALA A 9 -14.80 17.12 20.58
N ILE A 10 -13.63 17.16 21.24
CA ILE A 10 -12.39 16.56 20.73
C ILE A 10 -12.46 15.03 20.78
N ALA A 11 -12.98 14.45 21.86
CA ALA A 11 -13.14 12.99 21.96
C ALA A 11 -14.13 12.44 20.91
N ALA A 12 -15.28 13.11 20.72
CA ALA A 12 -16.28 12.71 19.73
C ALA A 12 -15.78 12.86 18.27
N THR A 13 -14.94 13.85 17.97
CA THR A 13 -14.35 13.99 16.63
C THR A 13 -13.23 12.99 16.38
N VAL A 14 -12.45 12.62 17.40
CA VAL A 14 -11.43 11.56 17.31
C VAL A 14 -12.07 10.19 17.08
N GLU A 15 -13.15 9.83 17.80
CA GLU A 15 -13.86 8.57 17.57
C GLU A 15 -14.43 8.45 16.14
N VAL A 16 -15.00 9.54 15.60
CA VAL A 16 -15.56 9.56 14.24
C VAL A 16 -14.46 9.47 13.16
N ILE A 17 -13.28 10.05 13.39
CA ILE A 17 -12.11 9.98 12.48
C ILE A 17 -11.46 8.58 12.48
N VAL A 18 -11.42 7.92 13.64
CA VAL A 18 -10.90 6.54 13.77
C VAL A 18 -11.83 5.55 13.06
N ASP A 19 -13.15 5.70 13.23
CA ASP A 19 -14.16 4.83 12.61
C ASP A 19 -14.15 4.96 11.06
N THR A 20 -13.93 6.15 10.51
CA THR A 20 -13.83 6.32 9.04
C THR A 20 -12.52 5.79 8.44
N LYS A 21 -11.39 5.84 9.16
CA LYS A 21 -10.12 5.25 8.68
C LYS A 21 -10.18 3.73 8.62
N GLU A 22 -10.77 3.08 9.63
CA GLU A 22 -10.97 1.63 9.62
C GLU A 22 -11.93 1.20 8.51
N GLN A 23 -13.07 1.90 8.34
CA GLN A 23 -14.06 1.60 7.30
C GLN A 23 -13.52 1.73 5.87
N VAL A 24 -12.72 2.77 5.59
CA VAL A 24 -12.10 2.96 4.26
C VAL A 24 -10.99 1.93 4.02
N SER A 25 -10.13 1.68 5.00
CA SER A 25 -9.07 0.65 4.87
C SER A 25 -9.66 -0.75 4.62
N TYR A 26 -10.78 -1.07 5.26
CA TYR A 26 -11.50 -2.33 5.12
C TYR A 26 -12.12 -2.49 3.73
N GLN A 27 -12.74 -1.42 3.19
CA GLN A 27 -13.33 -1.45 1.84
C GLN A 27 -12.27 -1.60 0.74
N THR A 28 -11.15 -0.87 0.84
CA THR A 28 -10.04 -0.98 -0.12
C THR A 28 -9.40 -2.38 -0.09
N THR A 29 -9.19 -2.92 1.11
CA THR A 29 -8.64 -4.28 1.30
C THR A 29 -9.55 -5.36 0.72
N LYS A 30 -10.87 -5.21 0.90
CA LYS A 30 -11.86 -6.15 0.35
C LYS A 30 -11.87 -6.16 -1.18
N MET A 31 -11.84 -5.00 -1.82
CA MET A 31 -11.77 -4.91 -3.28
C MET A 31 -10.45 -5.47 -3.83
N GLN A 32 -9.32 -5.15 -3.21
CA GLN A 32 -8.01 -5.70 -3.60
C GLN A 32 -7.99 -7.23 -3.49
N ARG A 33 -8.55 -7.77 -2.40
CA ARG A 33 -8.69 -9.22 -2.21
C ARG A 33 -9.50 -9.86 -3.33
N GLU A 34 -10.65 -9.30 -3.71
CA GLU A 34 -11.50 -9.82 -4.79
C GLU A 34 -10.79 -9.79 -6.15
N ILE A 35 -10.04 -8.71 -6.44
CA ILE A 35 -9.23 -8.59 -7.66
C ILE A 35 -8.15 -9.69 -7.70
N ILE A 36 -7.42 -9.91 -6.60
CA ILE A 36 -6.39 -10.95 -6.52
C ILE A 36 -7.00 -12.33 -6.73
N LEU A 37 -8.14 -12.62 -6.11
CA LEU A 37 -8.83 -13.89 -6.26
C LEU A 37 -9.33 -14.12 -7.69
N THR A 38 -9.76 -13.07 -8.38
CA THR A 38 -10.20 -13.12 -9.78
C THR A 38 -9.02 -13.47 -10.69
N LYS A 39 -7.90 -12.76 -10.55
CA LYS A 39 -6.66 -13.04 -11.29
C LYS A 39 -6.12 -14.45 -11.06
N LEU A 40 -6.20 -14.95 -9.82
CA LEU A 40 -5.81 -16.32 -9.50
C LEU A 40 -6.72 -17.34 -10.22
N LYS A 41 -8.04 -17.11 -10.26
CA LYS A 41 -8.98 -17.97 -10.99
C LYS A 41 -8.73 -17.94 -12.49
N GLU A 42 -8.49 -16.77 -13.08
CA GLU A 42 -8.17 -16.61 -14.51
C GLU A 42 -6.90 -17.37 -14.91
N LYS A 43 -5.89 -17.42 -14.03
CA LYS A 43 -4.68 -18.22 -14.22
C LYS A 43 -4.87 -19.72 -13.95
N GLY A 44 -6.09 -20.17 -13.59
CA GLY A 44 -6.38 -21.57 -13.26
C GLY A 44 -5.78 -22.02 -11.92
N CYS A 45 -5.43 -21.09 -11.03
CA CYS A 45 -4.86 -21.42 -9.73
C CYS A 45 -5.96 -21.87 -8.74
N ARG A 46 -5.74 -23.01 -8.09
CA ARG A 46 -6.63 -23.50 -7.02
C ARG A 46 -6.65 -22.53 -5.83
N ILE A 47 -7.82 -22.09 -5.41
CA ILE A 47 -7.98 -21.27 -4.19
C ILE A 47 -8.07 -22.20 -2.98
N THR A 48 -7.04 -22.20 -2.13
CA THR A 48 -7.00 -22.98 -0.88
C THR A 48 -7.13 -22.05 0.33
N LYS A 49 -7.50 -22.60 1.50
CA LYS A 49 -7.57 -21.84 2.75
C LYS A 49 -6.23 -21.15 3.11
N GLN A 50 -5.11 -21.85 2.91
CA GLN A 50 -3.77 -21.31 3.12
C GLN A 50 -3.46 -20.12 2.19
N ARG A 51 -3.85 -20.19 0.91
CA ARG A 51 -3.64 -19.09 -0.04
C ARG A 51 -4.47 -17.87 0.31
N LEU A 52 -5.72 -18.06 0.71
CA LEU A 52 -6.59 -16.99 1.20
C LEU A 52 -5.95 -16.29 2.40
N ARG A 53 -5.47 -17.06 3.37
CA ARG A 53 -4.81 -16.53 4.57
C ARG A 53 -3.56 -15.71 4.24
N LEU A 54 -2.70 -16.21 3.36
CA LEU A 54 -1.52 -15.46 2.95
C LEU A 54 -1.87 -14.15 2.22
N ILE A 55 -2.95 -14.13 1.42
CA ILE A 55 -3.44 -12.89 0.80
C ILE A 55 -3.93 -11.93 1.87
N ASP A 56 -4.71 -12.43 2.83
CA ASP A 56 -5.26 -11.61 3.92
C ASP A 56 -4.13 -10.98 4.74
N ILE A 57 -3.08 -11.75 5.09
CA ILE A 57 -1.89 -11.23 5.80
C ILE A 57 -1.17 -10.16 4.98
N ILE A 58 -0.97 -10.39 3.68
CA ILE A 58 -0.27 -9.45 2.80
C ILE A 58 -1.05 -8.14 2.63
N LEU A 59 -2.38 -8.20 2.63
CA LEU A 59 -3.22 -7.01 2.47
C LEU A 59 -3.47 -6.28 3.79
N GLN A 60 -3.59 -7.01 4.90
CA GLN A 60 -3.89 -6.46 6.22
C GLN A 60 -2.66 -5.86 6.88
N TYR A 61 -1.48 -6.44 6.64
CA TYR A 61 -0.23 -5.99 7.24
C TYR A 61 0.68 -5.47 6.14
N GLU A 62 1.21 -4.25 6.31
CA GLU A 62 2.24 -3.66 5.45
C GLU A 62 3.59 -4.39 5.62
N CYS A 63 3.63 -5.68 5.29
CA CYS A 63 4.79 -6.53 5.48
C CYS A 63 5.92 -6.09 4.56
N SER A 64 7.06 -5.78 5.14
CA SER A 64 8.26 -5.33 4.44
C SER A 64 9.06 -6.47 3.80
N SER A 65 8.80 -7.72 4.21
CA SER A 65 9.58 -8.88 3.78
C SER A 65 8.82 -10.21 3.81
N CYS A 66 9.30 -11.19 3.06
CA CYS A 66 8.79 -12.57 3.12
C CYS A 66 8.97 -13.22 4.50
N LYS A 67 9.99 -12.79 5.26
CA LYS A 67 10.24 -13.27 6.63
C LYS A 67 9.12 -12.80 7.57
N GLU A 68 8.68 -11.56 7.42
CA GLU A 68 7.58 -11.00 8.21
C GLU A 68 6.24 -11.69 7.89
N ILE A 69 5.94 -11.89 6.60
CA ILE A 69 4.75 -12.64 6.16
C ILE A 69 4.76 -14.05 6.77
N PHE A 70 5.93 -14.70 6.80
CA PHE A 70 6.06 -16.04 7.37
C PHE A 70 5.76 -16.07 8.86
N TYR A 71 6.34 -15.18 9.68
CA TYR A 71 6.10 -15.19 11.12
C TYR A 71 4.64 -14.92 11.47
N ARG A 72 4.01 -13.93 10.83
CA ARG A 72 2.59 -13.64 11.04
C ARG A 72 1.71 -14.83 10.65
N ALA A 73 2.04 -15.50 9.55
CA ALA A 73 1.26 -16.66 9.12
C ALA A 73 1.48 -17.89 10.01
N LEU A 74 2.64 -18.00 10.66
CA LEU A 74 2.97 -19.07 11.60
C LEU A 74 2.19 -18.95 12.92
N GLU A 75 1.85 -17.74 13.34
CA GLU A 75 0.98 -17.50 14.51
C GLU A 75 -0.41 -18.13 14.34
N GLU A 76 -0.86 -18.31 13.10
CA GLU A 76 -2.18 -18.83 12.77
C GLU A 76 -2.19 -20.25 12.15
N ASP A 77 -1.11 -20.67 11.48
CA ASP A 77 -0.96 -22.00 10.86
C ASP A 77 0.48 -22.51 11.05
N ASP A 78 0.67 -23.35 12.06
CA ASP A 78 1.94 -23.97 12.43
C ASP A 78 2.48 -24.95 11.35
N LYS A 79 1.65 -25.35 10.38
CA LYS A 79 2.02 -26.25 9.28
C LYS A 79 2.54 -25.49 8.06
N LEU A 80 2.57 -24.16 8.09
CA LEU A 80 3.05 -23.37 6.98
C LEU A 80 4.58 -23.46 6.86
N GLY A 81 5.05 -23.97 5.72
CA GLY A 81 6.47 -23.90 5.37
C GLY A 81 6.85 -22.55 4.77
N VAL A 82 8.06 -22.05 5.08
CA VAL A 82 8.65 -20.85 4.47
C VAL A 82 8.61 -20.88 2.93
N ALA A 83 8.85 -22.04 2.33
CA ALA A 83 8.77 -22.24 0.87
C ALA A 83 7.38 -21.96 0.29
N THR A 84 6.32 -22.11 1.08
CA THR A 84 4.95 -21.78 0.66
C THR A 84 4.76 -20.27 0.57
N VAL A 85 5.35 -19.49 1.47
CA VAL A 85 5.34 -18.02 1.39
C VAL A 85 6.04 -17.55 0.12
N TYR A 86 7.25 -18.04 -0.16
CA TYR A 86 7.98 -17.67 -1.38
C TYR A 86 7.23 -18.05 -2.66
N ARG A 87 6.64 -19.25 -2.72
CA ARG A 87 5.81 -19.66 -3.87
C ARG A 87 4.59 -18.77 -4.04
N MET A 88 3.97 -18.35 -2.95
CA MET A 88 2.81 -17.47 -2.98
C MET A 88 3.18 -16.07 -3.46
N VAL A 89 4.25 -15.49 -2.92
CA VAL A 89 4.76 -14.17 -3.33
C VAL A 89 5.16 -14.18 -4.80
N ASN A 90 5.86 -15.21 -5.28
CA ASN A 90 6.18 -15.36 -6.70
C ASN A 90 4.93 -15.44 -7.56
N LEU A 91 3.93 -16.22 -7.16
CA LEU A 91 2.68 -16.37 -7.89
C LEU A 91 1.91 -15.04 -7.98
N LEU A 92 1.82 -14.31 -6.87
CA LEU A 92 1.18 -12.99 -6.82
C LEU A 92 1.93 -11.98 -7.69
N GLU A 93 3.26 -12.08 -7.79
CA GLU A 93 4.04 -11.25 -8.69
C GLU A 93 3.79 -11.60 -10.16
N GLU A 94 3.77 -12.89 -10.50
CA GLU A 94 3.52 -13.35 -11.87
C GLU A 94 2.13 -12.94 -12.40
N ILE A 95 1.12 -12.81 -11.54
CA ILE A 95 -0.22 -12.30 -11.92
C ILE A 95 -0.31 -10.76 -11.85
N GLY A 96 0.78 -10.09 -11.51
CA GLY A 96 0.83 -8.64 -11.30
C GLY A 96 -0.11 -8.17 -10.19
N ALA A 97 -0.31 -8.97 -9.16
CA ALA A 97 -1.02 -8.58 -7.93
C ALA A 97 -0.09 -7.85 -6.96
N ILE A 98 1.18 -8.25 -6.91
CA ILE A 98 2.24 -7.58 -6.17
C ILE A 98 3.45 -7.39 -7.09
N SER A 99 4.44 -6.60 -6.68
CA SER A 99 5.72 -6.54 -7.39
C SER A 99 6.86 -6.40 -6.39
N ARG A 100 7.84 -7.32 -6.46
CA ARG A 100 9.04 -7.29 -5.60
C ARG A 100 9.94 -6.09 -5.93
N LYS A 101 9.74 -5.49 -7.09
CA LYS A 101 10.47 -4.29 -7.56
C LYS A 101 9.74 -2.98 -7.23
N ASN A 102 8.56 -3.02 -6.60
CA ASN A 102 7.62 -1.89 -6.53
C ASN A 102 7.32 -1.31 -5.14
N MET A 103 8.17 -1.47 -4.12
CA MET A 103 8.09 -0.45 -3.06
C MET A 103 8.41 0.96 -3.62
N TYR A 104 9.10 1.07 -4.77
CA TYR A 104 9.61 2.34 -5.30
C TYR A 104 9.44 2.58 -6.81
N LYS A 105 8.61 1.77 -7.49
CA LYS A 105 8.34 1.94 -8.93
C LYS A 105 6.84 2.05 -9.19
N VAL A 106 6.40 3.27 -9.48
CA VAL A 106 5.06 3.52 -9.99
C VAL A 106 5.11 3.41 -11.51
N ALA A 107 4.82 2.21 -12.02
CA ALA A 107 4.45 2.05 -13.41
C ALA A 107 3.00 2.51 -13.56
N TYR A 108 2.79 3.65 -14.23
CA TYR A 108 1.45 4.20 -14.46
C TYR A 108 0.80 3.55 -15.68
N SER A 109 -0.42 3.03 -15.51
CA SER A 109 -1.35 2.78 -16.62
C SER A 109 -2.54 3.74 -16.50
N GLU A 110 -3.10 4.21 -17.62
CA GLU A 110 -4.25 5.14 -17.62
C GLU A 110 -5.49 4.55 -16.93
N ASN A 111 -5.56 3.22 -16.83
CA ASN A 111 -6.61 2.45 -16.13
C ASN A 111 -6.25 2.08 -14.68
N CYS A 112 -5.20 2.67 -14.10
CA CYS A 112 -4.79 2.36 -12.74
C CYS A 112 -5.79 2.92 -11.71
N MET A 113 -6.43 2.03 -10.96
CA MET A 113 -7.37 2.35 -9.87
C MET A 113 -6.72 2.24 -8.48
N MET A 114 -5.39 2.31 -8.40
CA MET A 114 -4.67 2.18 -7.14
C MET A 114 -4.86 3.44 -6.29
N GLU A 115 -5.58 3.28 -5.19
CA GLU A 115 -5.73 4.25 -4.11
C GLU A 115 -4.55 4.07 -3.13
N ASN A 116 -4.08 5.16 -2.51
CA ASN A 116 -2.90 5.19 -1.61
C ASN A 116 -1.56 4.73 -2.25
N ALA A 117 -1.30 5.17 -3.48
CA ALA A 117 -0.05 4.90 -4.19
C ALA A 117 1.19 5.60 -3.60
N CYS A 118 1.00 6.65 -2.81
CA CYS A 118 2.06 7.43 -2.19
C CYS A 118 1.55 8.04 -0.89
N THR A 119 2.34 7.93 0.18
CA THR A 119 2.10 8.62 1.45
C THR A 119 3.16 9.72 1.59
N ILE A 120 2.72 10.92 1.93
CA ILE A 120 3.56 12.09 2.17
C ILE A 120 3.32 12.54 3.60
N GLU A 121 4.37 12.55 4.41
CA GLU A 121 4.37 13.15 5.74
C GLU A 121 5.11 14.48 5.67
N LEU A 122 4.48 15.53 6.16
CA LEU A 122 5.08 16.86 6.28
C LEU A 122 5.70 17.05 7.67
N ASP A 123 6.51 18.09 7.83
CA ASP A 123 7.22 18.39 9.07
C ASP A 123 6.29 18.78 10.23
N ASP A 124 5.07 19.23 9.93
CA ASP A 124 4.00 19.46 10.90
C ASP A 124 3.26 18.17 11.32
N GLY A 125 3.71 17.01 10.83
CA GLY A 125 3.12 15.69 11.09
C GLY A 125 1.85 15.40 10.30
N SER A 126 1.45 16.26 9.36
CA SER A 126 0.31 15.98 8.48
C SER A 126 0.66 14.89 7.47
N ILE A 127 -0.26 13.94 7.29
CA ILE A 127 -0.09 12.78 6.41
C ILE A 127 -1.10 12.86 5.26
N HIS A 128 -0.59 12.82 4.02
CA HIS A 128 -1.37 12.82 2.79
C HIS A 128 -1.20 11.51 2.03
N HIS A 129 -2.31 10.80 1.79
CA HIS A 129 -2.33 9.64 0.92
C HIS A 129 -2.82 10.03 -0.47
N LEU A 130 -1.98 9.80 -1.48
CA LEU A 130 -2.28 10.12 -2.87
C LEU A 130 -2.60 8.84 -3.64
N SER A 131 -3.70 8.85 -4.39
CA SER A 131 -3.95 7.85 -5.41
C SER A 131 -2.89 7.92 -6.52
N ALA A 132 -2.74 6.85 -7.31
CA ALA A 132 -1.80 6.84 -8.43
C ALA A 132 -2.07 7.99 -9.42
N LYS A 133 -3.35 8.32 -9.65
CA LYS A 133 -3.76 9.45 -10.50
C LYS A 133 -3.33 10.79 -9.91
N LYS A 134 -3.60 11.01 -8.62
CA LYS A 134 -3.26 12.28 -7.95
C LYS A 134 -1.75 12.46 -7.83
N TRP A 135 -1.03 11.42 -7.44
CA TRP A 135 0.44 11.40 -7.40
C TRP A 135 1.05 11.75 -8.77
N ASN A 136 0.57 11.14 -9.86
CA ASN A 136 1.06 11.44 -11.21
C ASN A 136 0.77 12.91 -11.59
N SER A 137 -0.41 13.42 -11.24
CA SER A 137 -0.75 14.83 -11.45
C SER A 137 0.19 15.78 -10.71
N VAL A 138 0.57 15.45 -9.47
CA VAL A 138 1.52 16.25 -8.67
C VAL A 138 2.90 16.27 -9.33
N ILE A 139 3.42 15.10 -9.70
CA ILE A 139 4.72 14.98 -10.38
C ILE A 139 4.73 15.76 -11.70
N ARG A 140 3.68 15.64 -12.52
CA ARG A 140 3.57 16.39 -13.79
C ARG A 140 3.55 17.90 -13.57
N ALA A 141 2.80 18.37 -12.58
CA ALA A 141 2.75 19.79 -12.24
C ALA A 141 4.14 20.30 -11.84
N GLY A 142 4.85 19.57 -10.97
CA GLY A 142 6.20 19.91 -10.55
C GLY A 142 7.24 19.88 -11.69
N LEU A 143 7.23 18.83 -12.51
CA LEU A 143 8.13 18.74 -13.67
C LEU A 143 7.89 19.88 -14.67
N LYS A 144 6.63 20.26 -14.90
CA LYS A 144 6.28 21.38 -15.78
C LYS A 144 6.72 22.72 -15.21
N SER A 145 6.49 22.97 -13.91
CA SER A 145 6.94 24.21 -13.28
C SER A 145 8.46 24.35 -13.27
N CYS A 146 9.18 23.24 -13.21
CA CYS A 146 10.64 23.21 -13.26
C CYS A 146 11.22 23.14 -14.70
N GLY A 147 10.38 23.11 -15.75
CA GLY A 147 10.82 23.10 -17.14
C GLY A 147 11.32 21.74 -17.67
N TYR A 148 11.15 20.65 -16.92
CA TYR A 148 11.54 19.30 -17.34
C TYR A 148 10.53 18.63 -18.27
N LEU A 149 9.31 19.17 -18.37
CA LEU A 149 8.22 18.56 -19.10
C LEU A 149 7.44 19.59 -19.92
N ALA A 150 7.33 19.34 -21.23
CA ALA A 150 6.49 20.10 -22.16
C ALA A 150 5.24 19.28 -22.49
N ASP A 151 5.31 18.42 -23.52
CA ASP A 151 4.19 17.59 -24.00
C ASP A 151 4.43 16.08 -23.77
N GLN A 152 5.55 15.71 -23.15
CA GLN A 152 5.87 14.32 -22.86
C GLN A 152 4.95 13.72 -21.79
N LYS A 153 4.76 12.40 -21.84
CA LYS A 153 4.12 11.64 -20.75
C LYS A 153 5.19 11.07 -19.81
N VAL A 154 4.93 11.13 -18.50
CA VAL A 154 5.74 10.42 -17.50
C VAL A 154 5.47 8.92 -17.63
N THR A 155 6.51 8.13 -17.91
CA THR A 155 6.43 6.67 -18.11
C THR A 155 6.94 5.86 -16.93
N ASN A 156 7.94 6.36 -16.21
CA ASN A 156 8.51 5.71 -15.03
C ASN A 156 9.12 6.75 -14.09
N VAL A 157 8.98 6.53 -12.78
CA VAL A 157 9.67 7.29 -11.72
C VAL A 157 10.36 6.27 -10.82
N THR A 158 11.62 6.53 -10.48
CA THR A 158 12.41 5.66 -9.60
C THR A 158 13.05 6.51 -8.53
N ILE A 159 12.74 6.19 -7.28
CA ILE A 159 13.27 6.88 -6.10
C ILE A 159 14.38 5.99 -5.55
N LYS A 160 15.56 6.58 -5.32
CA LYS A 160 16.63 5.91 -4.57
C LYS A 160 16.56 6.41 -3.12
N PRO A 161 16.59 5.52 -2.11
CA PRO A 161 16.69 5.96 -0.73
C PRO A 161 17.99 6.75 -0.54
N CYS A 162 17.92 7.82 0.25
CA CYS A 162 19.09 8.60 0.63
C CYS A 162 19.80 7.87 1.77
N GLU A 163 21.10 7.60 1.62
CA GLU A 163 21.91 6.95 2.65
C GLU A 163 22.41 7.93 3.73
N CYS A 164 22.08 9.22 3.62
CA CYS A 164 22.54 10.26 4.55
C CYS A 164 21.90 10.21 5.96
N ALA A 165 20.97 9.28 6.22
CA ALA A 165 20.28 9.18 7.51
C ALA A 165 21.14 8.60 8.66
N GLU A 166 22.33 8.07 8.37
CA GLU A 166 23.22 7.45 9.38
C GLU A 166 24.56 8.17 9.57
N GLN A 167 24.81 9.30 8.90
CA GLN A 167 26.00 10.12 9.15
C GLN A 167 25.65 11.26 10.08
N VAL A 168 25.79 10.97 11.38
CA VAL A 168 26.00 11.99 12.41
C VAL A 168 27.20 12.83 11.98
N CYS A 169 26.94 14.08 11.58
CA CYS A 169 27.97 15.12 11.54
C CYS A 169 28.27 15.60 12.96
#